data_AF-A0A5B8W493-F1
#
_entry.id   AF-A0A5B8W493-F1
#
_cell.length_a   1.000
_cell.length_b   1.000
_cell.length_c   1.000
_cell.angle_alpha   90.00
_cell.angle_beta   90.00
_cell.angle_gamma   90.00
#
_symmetry.space_group_name_H-M   'P 1'
#
loop_
_entity.id
_entity.type
_entity.pdbx_description
1 polymer ?
#
loop_
_entity_poly.entity_id
_entity_poly.type
_entity_poly.pdbx_seq_one_letter_code
_entity_poly.pdbx_strand_id
1 'polypeptide(L)'
;MISLICKFALALFFLILTTTAIHAQNRVSLEDSLKTQSDANGLLNSIFSSRKPATADTSRHEKNFFWAVLPSAAYNPSVGFAIGATSAAGKYFGDRRNTILSVMNAGAYISTNGLSTLEFKHNAFTSKNTWNLQGTLQVGKTIAKDNGLGTGRRSVGDGPFHMGDRHFDDNPDEFPIRYTYLKINERIYRKITDHIYIGAGLSFNFYDNIDDNRKNIPVEETHNYRYSIRKGYYPFKYNANGILLNFQYNSRDQPNRAFKGIYADIILRTNQGWLGSNHNAVQLKAEFRKYWSLSDTDPENVFAFWHWANYLLSGSLPYLELPGTASDAYGRIGRAFIIGRFKGPSFVYNEAEYRFPLTKNKLLSGVTFVNIESANNQRDIKLFRYWEPGAGFGLRLLFNKYTRSNMCFDYARGSYGSNGFFLGLNEVF
;
A
#
# COMPACT_ATOMS: atom_id res chain seq x y z
N MET A 1 -5.07 -34.57 -4.52
CA MET A 1 -5.38 -33.89 -5.80
C MET A 1 -4.93 -32.43 -5.72
N ILE A 2 -3.72 -32.15 -6.21
CA ILE A 2 -3.23 -30.78 -6.40
C ILE A 2 -4.12 -30.15 -7.46
N SER A 3 -4.90 -29.13 -7.09
CA SER A 3 -5.94 -28.60 -7.97
C SER A 3 -5.33 -28.04 -9.24
N LEU A 4 -6.08 -28.12 -10.34
CA LEU A 4 -5.74 -27.60 -11.67
C LEU A 4 -5.27 -26.12 -11.61
N ILE A 5 -5.66 -25.41 -10.55
CA ILE A 5 -5.35 -24.00 -10.27
C ILE A 5 -3.92 -23.83 -9.73
N CYS A 6 -3.41 -24.75 -8.89
CA CYS A 6 -2.00 -24.75 -8.51
C CYS A 6 -1.10 -24.95 -9.73
N LYS A 7 -1.52 -25.78 -10.68
CA LYS A 7 -0.78 -25.99 -11.94
C LYS A 7 -0.81 -24.75 -12.83
N PHE A 8 -1.94 -24.04 -12.89
CA PHE A 8 -2.05 -22.78 -13.64
C PHE A 8 -1.26 -21.62 -13.01
N ALA A 9 -1.30 -21.47 -11.69
CA ALA A 9 -0.51 -20.47 -10.98
C ALA A 9 0.99 -20.75 -11.08
N LEU A 10 1.41 -22.01 -10.99
CA LEU A 10 2.80 -22.42 -11.22
C LEU A 10 3.21 -22.23 -12.68
N ALA A 11 2.33 -22.52 -13.64
CA ALA A 11 2.59 -22.31 -15.07
C ALA A 11 2.69 -20.83 -15.42
N LEU A 12 1.84 -19.96 -14.85
CA LEU A 12 1.94 -18.51 -15.02
C LEU A 12 3.22 -17.96 -14.38
N PHE A 13 3.60 -18.49 -13.20
CA PHE A 13 4.85 -18.16 -12.53
C PHE A 13 6.07 -18.56 -13.37
N PHE A 14 6.05 -19.76 -13.98
CA PHE A 14 7.11 -20.21 -14.91
C PHE A 14 7.11 -19.42 -16.23
N LEU A 15 5.95 -19.07 -16.80
CA LEU A 15 5.86 -18.30 -18.04
C LEU A 15 6.46 -16.88 -17.88
N ILE A 16 6.29 -16.28 -16.70
CA ILE A 16 6.86 -14.97 -16.34
C ILE A 16 8.37 -15.08 -16.04
N LEU A 17 8.85 -16.24 -15.58
CA LEU A 17 10.27 -16.51 -15.35
C LEU A 17 11.04 -16.81 -16.65
N THR A 18 10.39 -17.35 -17.69
CA THR A 18 11.06 -17.77 -18.93
C THR A 18 11.33 -16.68 -19.97
N THR A 19 10.90 -15.43 -19.76
CA THR A 19 11.20 -14.32 -20.71
C THR A 19 12.52 -13.59 -20.44
N THR A 20 13.47 -14.21 -19.73
CA THR A 20 14.85 -13.69 -19.60
C THR A 20 15.70 -14.09 -20.81
N ALA A 21 15.21 -13.81 -22.02
CA ALA A 21 16.02 -13.85 -23.24
C ALA A 21 16.51 -12.43 -23.56
N ILE A 22 17.77 -12.20 -23.21
CA ILE A 22 18.74 -11.20 -23.68
C ILE A 22 18.19 -10.21 -24.72
N HIS A 23 17.92 -8.98 -24.29
CA HIS A 23 18.03 -7.80 -25.13
C HIS A 23 19.16 -6.90 -24.60
N ALA A 24 20.20 -6.77 -25.42
CA ALA A 24 21.31 -5.86 -25.21
C ALA A 24 20.76 -4.42 -25.18
N GLN A 25 20.88 -3.75 -24.04
CA GLN A 25 20.31 -2.42 -23.81
C GLN A 25 21.26 -1.34 -24.33
N ASN A 26 20.83 -0.58 -25.34
CA ASN A 26 21.38 0.74 -25.60
C ASN A 26 20.92 1.66 -24.45
N ARG A 27 21.84 1.99 -23.54
CA ARG A 27 21.57 2.89 -22.42
C ARG A 27 21.52 4.33 -22.93
N VAL A 28 20.31 4.90 -23.06
CA VAL A 28 20.19 6.36 -22.91
C VAL A 28 20.66 6.68 -21.48
N SER A 29 21.62 7.60 -21.37
CA SER A 29 22.20 7.94 -20.06
C SER A 29 21.12 8.59 -19.18
N LEU A 30 21.05 8.23 -17.90
CA LEU A 30 20.11 8.82 -16.94
C LEU A 30 20.25 10.35 -16.89
N GLU A 31 21.46 10.85 -17.10
CA GLU A 31 21.75 12.29 -17.12
C GLU A 31 21.10 13.02 -18.30
N ASP A 32 21.09 12.42 -19.50
CA ASP A 32 20.49 13.05 -20.68
C ASP A 32 18.96 13.09 -20.58
N SER A 33 18.34 12.05 -20.02
CA SER A 33 16.91 12.04 -19.72
C SER A 33 16.53 13.15 -18.72
N LEU A 34 17.27 13.30 -17.61
CA LEU A 34 16.98 14.31 -16.58
C LEU A 34 17.14 15.76 -17.07
N LYS A 35 17.99 16.03 -18.07
CA LYS A 35 18.16 17.37 -18.66
C LYS A 35 16.92 17.84 -19.43
N THR A 36 16.20 16.91 -20.06
CA THR A 36 15.00 17.22 -20.87
C THR A 36 13.72 17.30 -20.04
N GLN A 37 13.74 16.83 -18.79
CA GLN A 37 12.58 16.83 -17.90
C GLN A 37 12.43 18.13 -17.09
N SER A 38 11.19 18.61 -17.00
CA SER A 38 10.77 19.68 -16.08
C SER A 38 10.06 19.09 -14.86
N ASP A 39 10.23 19.69 -13.69
CA ASP A 39 9.49 19.30 -12.48
C ASP A 39 8.84 20.52 -11.80
N ALA A 40 7.83 20.26 -10.97
CA ALA A 40 7.06 21.31 -10.30
C ALA A 40 7.93 22.16 -9.35
N ASN A 41 8.94 21.57 -8.70
CA ASN A 41 9.88 22.32 -7.86
C ASN A 41 10.70 23.35 -8.65
N GLY A 42 11.19 22.99 -9.84
CA GLY A 42 11.87 23.91 -10.74
C GLY A 42 10.97 25.06 -11.19
N LEU A 43 9.71 24.77 -11.51
CA LEU A 43 8.72 25.78 -11.89
C LEU A 43 8.38 26.73 -10.73
N LEU A 44 8.09 26.20 -9.54
CA LEU A 44 7.77 27.01 -8.35
C LEU A 44 8.94 27.92 -7.98
N ASN A 45 10.18 27.42 -8.02
CA ASN A 45 11.36 28.25 -7.77
C ASN A 45 11.52 29.37 -8.82
N SER A 46 11.15 29.14 -10.08
CA SER A 46 11.22 30.17 -11.12
C SER A 46 10.18 31.29 -10.96
N ILE A 47 9.06 31.01 -10.29
CA ILE A 47 7.98 31.98 -10.05
C ILE A 47 8.21 32.76 -8.76
N PHE A 48 8.66 32.09 -7.70
CA PHE A 48 8.77 32.68 -6.35
C PHE A 48 10.18 33.13 -5.97
N SER A 49 11.20 32.82 -6.77
CA SER A 49 12.56 33.36 -6.58
C SER A 49 12.88 34.39 -7.64
N SER A 50 13.02 35.66 -7.24
CA SER A 50 13.51 36.76 -8.07
C SER A 50 15.01 36.70 -8.38
N ARG A 51 15.67 35.55 -8.15
CA ARG A 51 17.03 35.30 -8.62
C ARG A 51 16.97 34.74 -10.03
N LYS A 52 17.65 35.40 -10.98
CA LYS A 52 17.91 34.90 -12.34
C LYS A 52 18.21 33.39 -12.27
N PRO A 53 17.72 32.56 -13.21
CA PRO A 53 18.12 31.16 -13.26
C PRO A 53 19.64 31.17 -13.31
N ALA A 54 20.28 30.65 -12.26
CA ALA A 54 21.71 30.52 -12.23
C ALA A 54 22.08 29.82 -13.54
N THR A 55 22.91 30.47 -14.34
CA THR A 55 23.62 29.86 -15.47
C THR A 55 24.00 28.46 -15.02
N ALA A 56 23.55 27.44 -15.77
CA ALA A 56 23.72 26.05 -15.43
C ALA A 56 25.17 25.81 -14.99
N ASP A 57 25.38 25.76 -13.68
CA ASP A 57 26.71 25.61 -13.10
C ASP A 57 27.13 24.18 -13.44
N THR A 58 28.05 24.08 -14.39
CA THR A 58 28.63 22.85 -14.90
C THR A 58 29.51 22.13 -13.87
N SER A 59 29.64 22.65 -12.64
CA SER A 59 30.30 21.96 -11.54
C SER A 59 29.36 20.97 -10.83
N ARG A 60 29.41 19.72 -11.29
CA ARG A 60 28.74 18.54 -10.70
C ARG A 60 29.10 18.38 -9.21
N HIS A 61 28.30 18.93 -8.31
CA HIS A 61 28.02 18.26 -7.05
C HIS A 61 26.63 17.65 -7.15
N GLU A 62 26.61 16.36 -7.52
CA GLU A 62 25.39 15.57 -7.53
C GLU A 62 24.80 15.54 -6.11
N LYS A 63 23.81 16.39 -5.83
CA LYS A 63 23.16 16.48 -4.52
C LYS A 63 22.61 15.11 -4.13
N ASN A 64 23.26 14.44 -3.18
CA ASN A 64 22.88 13.10 -2.71
C ASN A 64 21.67 13.09 -1.77
N PHE A 65 21.10 14.25 -1.47
CA PHE A 65 19.95 14.42 -0.62
C PHE A 65 18.89 15.29 -1.31
N PHE A 66 17.65 14.85 -1.21
CA PHE A 66 16.47 15.52 -1.73
C PHE A 66 15.43 15.55 -0.62
N TRP A 67 14.74 16.66 -0.47
CA TRP A 67 13.67 16.81 0.51
C TRP A 67 12.63 17.79 0.00
N ALA A 68 11.38 17.52 0.34
CA ALA A 68 10.27 18.40 0.07
C ALA A 68 9.14 18.20 1.08
N VAL A 69 8.39 19.26 1.31
CA VAL A 69 7.15 19.26 2.09
C VAL A 69 6.04 19.78 1.19
N LEU A 70 4.89 19.12 1.23
CA LEU A 70 3.74 19.39 0.39
C LEU A 70 2.49 19.51 1.26
N PRO A 71 1.67 20.56 1.08
CA PRO A 71 0.31 20.51 1.58
C PRO A 71 -0.44 19.36 0.88
N SER A 72 -1.31 18.69 1.62
CA SER A 72 -2.13 17.59 1.11
C SER A 72 -3.58 17.84 1.49
N ALA A 73 -4.47 17.56 0.55
CA ALA A 73 -5.90 17.47 0.79
C ALA A 73 -6.41 16.16 0.21
N ALA A 74 -7.46 15.60 0.78
CA ALA A 74 -8.12 14.40 0.28
C ALA A 74 -9.59 14.42 0.68
N TYR A 75 -10.42 13.69 -0.07
CA TYR A 75 -11.80 13.41 0.34
C TYR A 75 -12.04 11.90 0.26
N ASN A 76 -12.65 11.36 1.31
CA ASN A 76 -13.06 9.97 1.34
C ASN A 76 -14.41 9.86 2.08
N PRO A 77 -15.39 9.09 1.61
CA PRO A 77 -16.70 8.95 2.26
C PRO A 77 -16.66 8.57 3.75
N SER A 78 -15.64 7.85 4.22
CA SER A 78 -15.48 7.45 5.62
C SER A 78 -15.04 8.63 6.51
N VAL A 79 -13.97 9.33 6.11
CA VAL A 79 -13.33 10.38 6.94
C VAL A 79 -13.72 11.80 6.55
N GLY A 80 -14.46 11.97 5.45
CA GLY A 80 -14.85 13.27 4.91
C GLY A 80 -13.67 14.00 4.25
N PHE A 81 -13.73 15.32 4.23
CA PHE A 81 -12.62 16.15 3.76
C PHE A 81 -11.48 16.11 4.78
N ALA A 82 -10.28 15.81 4.30
CA ALA A 82 -9.04 15.73 5.06
C ALA A 82 -8.02 16.73 4.53
N ILE A 83 -7.29 17.36 5.44
CA ILE A 83 -6.16 18.24 5.14
C ILE A 83 -4.95 17.79 5.94
N GLY A 84 -3.77 18.07 5.41
CA GLY A 84 -2.53 17.68 6.06
C GLY A 84 -1.30 18.21 5.35
N ALA A 85 -0.17 17.71 5.78
CA ALA A 85 1.11 17.93 5.11
C ALA A 85 1.83 16.59 4.99
N THR A 86 2.50 16.39 3.86
CA THR A 86 3.38 15.25 3.65
C THR A 86 4.79 15.74 3.34
N SER A 87 5.78 15.05 3.88
CA SER A 87 7.20 15.30 3.68
C SER A 87 7.79 14.07 3.01
N ALA A 88 8.54 14.27 1.93
CA ALA A 88 9.28 13.20 1.27
C ALA A 88 10.76 13.57 1.20
N ALA A 89 11.62 12.61 1.51
CA ALA A 89 13.06 12.74 1.40
C ALA A 89 13.65 11.54 0.65
N GLY A 90 14.74 11.80 -0.07
CA GLY A 90 15.52 10.81 -0.80
C GLY A 90 17.01 10.99 -0.52
N LYS A 91 17.73 9.91 -0.24
CA LYS A 91 19.18 9.94 -0.04
C LYS A 91 19.88 8.72 -0.61
N TYR A 92 21.05 8.90 -1.22
CA TYR A 92 21.97 7.79 -1.50
C TYR A 92 23.00 7.69 -0.36
N PHE A 93 23.07 6.54 0.31
CA PHE A 93 24.07 6.25 1.35
C PHE A 93 25.33 5.56 0.80
N GLY A 94 25.53 5.64 -0.52
CA GLY A 94 26.66 5.05 -1.25
C GLY A 94 26.73 5.60 -2.67
N ASP A 95 27.53 4.96 -3.51
CA ASP A 95 27.64 5.34 -4.93
C ASP A 95 26.32 5.03 -5.67
N ARG A 96 25.78 6.04 -6.36
CA ARG A 96 24.51 5.94 -7.11
C ARG A 96 24.51 4.85 -8.18
N ARG A 97 25.68 4.49 -8.71
CA ARG A 97 25.83 3.45 -9.73
C ARG A 97 25.47 2.06 -9.21
N ASN A 98 25.54 1.84 -7.90
CA ASN A 98 25.33 0.53 -7.28
C ASN A 98 24.51 0.55 -5.99
N THR A 99 24.01 1.72 -5.57
CA THR A 99 23.22 1.89 -4.35
C THR A 99 21.85 2.45 -4.71
N ILE A 100 20.79 1.79 -4.25
CA ILE A 100 19.40 2.17 -4.45
C ILE A 100 19.11 3.44 -3.64
N LEU A 101 18.25 4.32 -4.19
CA LEU A 101 17.78 5.50 -3.48
C LEU A 101 17.06 5.09 -2.19
N SER A 102 17.52 5.59 -1.06
CA SER A 102 16.78 5.48 0.19
C SER A 102 15.69 6.54 0.25
N VAL A 103 14.50 6.16 0.68
CA VAL A 103 13.33 7.04 0.68
C VAL A 103 12.70 7.09 2.06
N MET A 104 12.19 8.26 2.42
CA MET A 104 11.49 8.50 3.67
C MET A 104 10.27 9.37 3.40
N ASN A 105 9.13 9.02 3.96
CA ASN A 105 7.90 9.77 3.85
C ASN A 105 7.31 9.97 5.24
N ALA A 106 6.94 11.19 5.58
CA ALA A 106 6.16 11.51 6.77
C ALA A 106 4.86 12.20 6.37
N GLY A 107 3.80 12.04 7.13
CA GLY A 107 2.53 12.68 6.88
C GLY A 107 1.76 12.92 8.16
N ALA A 108 1.08 14.06 8.25
CA ALA A 108 0.13 14.33 9.31
C ALA A 108 -1.18 14.84 8.68
N TYR A 109 -2.30 14.25 9.08
CA TYR A 109 -3.60 14.53 8.48
C TYR A 109 -4.68 14.66 9.55
N ILE A 110 -5.59 15.61 9.35
CA ILE A 110 -6.84 15.76 10.10
C ILE A 110 -8.03 15.79 9.14
N SER A 111 -9.23 15.43 9.59
CA SER A 111 -10.42 15.45 8.75
C SER A 111 -11.68 15.93 9.45
N THR A 112 -12.68 16.29 8.66
CA THR A 112 -14.02 16.69 9.08
C THR A 112 -14.77 15.63 9.89
N ASN A 113 -14.57 14.32 9.64
CA ASN A 113 -15.22 13.27 10.44
C ASN A 113 -14.36 12.74 11.61
N GLY A 114 -13.25 13.41 11.92
CA GLY A 114 -12.47 13.17 13.13
C GLY A 114 -11.25 12.25 12.98
N LEU A 115 -10.84 11.89 11.76
CA LEU A 115 -9.49 11.35 11.52
C LEU A 115 -8.45 12.35 12.07
N SER A 116 -7.47 11.83 12.81
CA SER A 116 -6.22 12.53 13.11
C SER A 116 -5.12 11.47 13.12
N THR A 117 -4.17 11.55 12.20
CA THR A 117 -3.12 10.54 12.05
C THR A 117 -1.78 11.19 11.77
N LEU A 118 -0.74 10.59 12.34
CA LEU A 118 0.65 10.82 12.01
C LEU A 118 1.23 9.52 11.46
N GLU A 119 1.89 9.61 10.32
CA GLU A 119 2.54 8.51 9.62
C GLU A 119 4.00 8.83 9.34
N PHE A 120 4.86 7.84 9.53
CA PHE A 120 6.25 7.87 9.15
C PHE A 120 6.60 6.54 8.48
N LYS A 121 7.26 6.60 7.33
CA LYS A 121 7.60 5.44 6.49
C LYS A 121 9.02 5.62 5.97
N HIS A 122 9.85 4.59 6.05
CA HIS A 122 11.22 4.62 5.54
C HIS A 122 11.61 3.32 4.83
N ASN A 123 12.51 3.44 3.87
CA ASN A 123 13.16 2.34 3.15
C ASN A 123 14.59 2.78 2.82
N ALA A 124 15.54 2.35 3.64
CA ALA A 124 16.92 2.81 3.63
C ALA A 124 17.88 1.70 3.22
N PHE A 125 18.67 1.95 2.18
CA PHE A 125 19.70 1.06 1.68
C PHE A 125 21.08 1.59 2.06
N THR A 126 21.92 0.74 2.64
CA THR A 126 23.33 1.06 2.87
C THR A 126 24.13 0.97 1.57
N SER A 127 25.38 1.43 1.59
CA SER A 127 26.29 1.33 0.44
C SER A 127 26.31 -0.08 -0.18
N LYS A 128 26.25 -0.12 -1.52
CA LYS A 128 26.15 -1.34 -2.35
C LYS A 128 24.93 -2.21 -2.03
N ASN A 129 23.90 -1.63 -1.41
CA ASN A 129 22.68 -2.29 -0.94
C ASN A 129 22.95 -3.46 0.02
N THR A 130 24.01 -3.38 0.82
CA THR A 130 24.40 -4.49 1.71
C THR A 130 23.33 -4.80 2.76
N TRP A 131 22.67 -3.76 3.27
CA TRP A 131 21.53 -3.83 4.16
C TRP A 131 20.38 -2.98 3.61
N ASN A 132 19.16 -3.40 3.89
CA ASN A 132 17.95 -2.64 3.67
C ASN A 132 17.13 -2.61 4.98
N LEU A 133 16.83 -1.40 5.47
CA LEU A 133 15.96 -1.16 6.62
C LEU A 133 14.64 -0.59 6.11
N GLN A 134 13.53 -1.24 6.44
CA GLN A 134 12.20 -0.80 6.06
C GLN A 134 11.31 -0.70 7.28
N GLY A 135 10.58 0.40 7.40
CA GLY A 135 9.68 0.53 8.53
C GLY A 135 8.57 1.55 8.36
N THR A 136 7.56 1.39 9.21
CA THR A 136 6.39 2.23 9.28
C THR A 136 6.00 2.46 10.75
N LEU A 137 5.76 3.71 11.10
CA LEU A 137 5.10 4.13 12.33
C LEU A 137 3.81 4.85 11.93
N GLN A 138 2.68 4.44 12.50
CA GLN A 138 1.40 5.12 12.34
C GLN A 138 0.74 5.25 13.70
N VAL A 139 0.32 6.45 14.04
CA VAL A 139 -0.40 6.73 15.28
C VAL A 139 -1.56 7.65 15.00
N GLY A 140 -2.71 7.36 15.56
CA GLY A 140 -3.85 8.23 15.33
C GLY A 140 -5.17 7.70 15.87
N LYS A 141 -6.21 8.41 15.46
CA LYS A 141 -7.62 8.01 15.59
C LYS A 141 -8.28 8.12 14.24
N THR A 142 -9.19 7.22 13.94
CA THR A 142 -9.87 7.19 12.64
C THR A 142 -11.33 6.79 12.76
N ILE A 143 -12.04 6.99 11.67
CA ILE A 143 -13.35 6.42 11.39
C ILE A 143 -13.26 5.68 10.04
N ALA A 144 -13.75 4.45 10.01
CA ALA A 144 -13.93 3.70 8.76
C ALA A 144 -15.40 3.30 8.63
N LYS A 145 -15.93 3.34 7.41
CA LYS A 145 -17.16 2.60 7.09
C LYS A 145 -16.79 1.13 6.96
N ASP A 146 -17.49 0.28 7.69
CA ASP A 146 -17.21 -1.13 7.86
C ASP A 146 -18.34 -1.96 7.26
N ASN A 147 -18.01 -2.84 6.32
CA ASN A 147 -18.99 -3.64 5.58
C ASN A 147 -18.94 -5.13 5.92
N GLY A 148 -18.32 -5.48 7.04
CA GLY A 148 -18.20 -6.87 7.48
C GLY A 148 -17.13 -7.65 6.73
N LEU A 149 -17.30 -8.97 6.67
CA LEU A 149 -16.29 -9.90 6.16
C LEU A 149 -16.66 -10.52 4.81
N GLY A 150 -15.66 -10.68 3.95
CA GLY A 150 -15.74 -11.38 2.68
C GLY A 150 -16.15 -10.50 1.50
N THR A 151 -16.04 -11.06 0.29
CA THR A 151 -16.56 -10.47 -0.95
C THR A 151 -17.88 -11.11 -1.39
N GLY A 152 -18.62 -10.47 -2.30
CA GLY A 152 -19.83 -11.04 -2.91
C GLY A 152 -21.13 -10.93 -2.11
N ARG A 153 -21.15 -10.24 -0.97
CA ARG A 153 -22.40 -9.94 -0.26
C ARG A 153 -22.98 -8.60 -0.71
N ARG A 154 -24.13 -8.68 -1.37
CA ARG A 154 -25.03 -7.56 -1.58
C ARG A 154 -26.20 -7.76 -0.61
N SER A 155 -26.36 -6.85 0.35
CA SER A 155 -27.60 -6.63 1.09
C SER A 155 -28.04 -7.63 2.17
N VAL A 156 -27.12 -8.32 2.82
CA VAL A 156 -27.44 -9.08 4.04
C VAL A 156 -26.23 -9.06 4.97
N GLY A 157 -26.44 -8.68 6.24
CA GLY A 157 -25.43 -8.61 7.29
C GLY A 157 -24.67 -9.92 7.54
N ASP A 158 -23.89 -9.97 8.62
CA ASP A 158 -23.07 -11.13 9.02
C ASP A 158 -23.85 -12.40 9.39
N GLY A 159 -25.18 -12.41 9.23
CA GLY A 159 -26.06 -13.47 9.69
C GLY A 159 -26.54 -13.25 11.12
N PRO A 160 -27.49 -14.08 11.59
CA PRO A 160 -27.91 -14.12 12.98
C PRO A 160 -26.74 -14.42 13.92
N PHE A 161 -26.77 -13.82 15.10
CA PHE A 161 -25.75 -13.94 16.14
C PHE A 161 -26.40 -14.26 17.48
N HIS A 162 -25.78 -15.15 18.27
CA HIS A 162 -26.29 -15.53 19.59
C HIS A 162 -25.27 -15.20 20.66
N MET A 163 -25.74 -14.65 21.79
CA MET A 163 -24.92 -14.37 22.97
C MET A 163 -25.66 -14.85 24.22
N GLY A 164 -25.23 -15.98 24.77
CA GLY A 164 -26.04 -16.69 25.78
C GLY A 164 -27.41 -17.04 25.20
N ASP A 165 -28.48 -16.72 25.94
CA ASP A 165 -29.87 -16.94 25.50
C ASP A 165 -30.42 -15.84 24.58
N ARG A 166 -29.64 -14.79 24.26
CA ARG A 166 -30.09 -13.69 23.41
C ARG A 166 -29.78 -13.95 21.94
N HIS A 167 -30.81 -13.81 21.11
CA HIS A 167 -30.73 -13.83 19.65
C HIS A 167 -30.66 -12.41 19.09
N PHE A 168 -29.76 -12.19 18.13
CA PHE A 168 -29.65 -10.95 17.37
C PHE A 168 -29.80 -11.29 15.89
N ASP A 169 -30.72 -10.58 15.23
CA ASP A 169 -30.97 -10.69 13.79
C ASP A 169 -29.79 -10.15 12.97
N ASP A 170 -29.95 -10.10 11.64
CA ASP A 170 -28.97 -9.54 10.73
C ASP A 170 -28.62 -8.09 11.08
N ASN A 171 -27.33 -7.77 10.96
CA ASN A 171 -26.87 -6.40 11.14
C ASN A 171 -26.90 -5.60 9.82
N PRO A 172 -27.00 -4.27 9.87
CA PRO A 172 -26.79 -3.40 8.71
C PRO A 172 -25.57 -3.76 7.86
N ASP A 173 -25.66 -3.51 6.55
CA ASP A 173 -24.58 -3.74 5.58
C ASP A 173 -23.36 -2.84 5.78
N GLU A 174 -23.53 -1.72 6.48
CA GLU A 174 -22.48 -0.74 6.71
C GLU A 174 -22.61 -0.14 8.10
N PHE A 175 -21.51 -0.14 8.85
CA PHE A 175 -21.39 0.54 10.13
C PHE A 175 -20.18 1.45 10.17
N PRO A 176 -20.28 2.67 10.73
CA PRO A 176 -19.09 3.41 11.09
C PRO A 176 -18.41 2.70 12.26
N ILE A 177 -17.10 2.48 12.18
CA ILE A 177 -16.26 2.03 13.29
C ILE A 177 -15.23 3.12 13.62
N ARG A 178 -15.13 3.48 14.90
CA ARG A 178 -14.15 4.48 15.40
C ARG A 178 -13.17 3.79 16.33
N TYR A 179 -11.89 4.15 16.23
CA TYR A 179 -10.85 3.60 17.10
C TYR A 179 -9.60 4.46 17.09
N THR A 180 -8.78 4.32 18.13
CA THR A 180 -7.40 4.79 18.17
C THR A 180 -6.46 3.64 17.84
N TYR A 181 -5.30 3.96 17.27
CA TYR A 181 -4.30 2.96 16.91
C TYR A 181 -2.87 3.47 17.07
N LEU A 182 -1.98 2.52 17.34
CA LEU A 182 -0.53 2.63 17.19
C LEU A 182 -0.05 1.40 16.41
N LYS A 183 0.57 1.61 15.26
CA LYS A 183 1.12 0.56 14.41
C LYS A 183 2.60 0.84 14.18
N ILE A 184 3.44 -0.11 14.53
CA ILE A 184 4.89 -0.06 14.35
C ILE A 184 5.28 -1.32 13.58
N ASN A 185 6.01 -1.15 12.49
CA ASN A 185 6.57 -2.26 11.73
C ASN A 185 8.00 -1.89 11.39
N GLU A 186 8.95 -2.72 11.77
CA GLU A 186 10.36 -2.50 11.46
C GLU A 186 10.97 -3.81 10.97
N ARG A 187 11.68 -3.75 9.85
CA ARG A 187 12.27 -4.89 9.17
C ARG A 187 13.70 -4.56 8.75
N ILE A 188 14.59 -5.51 8.96
CA ILE A 188 15.97 -5.46 8.49
C ILE A 188 16.21 -6.61 7.52
N TYR A 189 16.86 -6.30 6.41
CA TYR A 189 17.18 -7.21 5.33
C TYR A 189 18.66 -7.17 5.03
N ARG A 190 19.29 -8.34 4.88
CA ARG A 190 20.66 -8.50 4.41
C ARG A 190 20.64 -8.96 2.96
N LYS A 191 21.43 -8.31 2.10
CA LYS A 191 21.65 -8.80 0.73
C LYS A 191 22.50 -10.07 0.78
N ILE A 192 21.99 -11.16 0.20
CA ILE A 192 22.69 -12.46 0.14
C ILE A 192 23.33 -12.66 -1.24
N THR A 193 22.63 -12.25 -2.30
CA THR A 193 23.15 -12.20 -3.67
C THR A 193 22.46 -11.06 -4.42
N ASP A 194 22.75 -10.88 -5.70
CA ASP A 194 22.18 -9.81 -6.49
C ASP A 194 20.65 -9.83 -6.47
N HIS A 195 20.10 -8.70 -6.01
CA HIS A 195 18.67 -8.44 -5.84
C HIS A 195 17.96 -9.29 -4.79
N ILE A 196 18.60 -10.29 -4.17
CA ILE A 196 17.99 -11.17 -3.16
C ILE A 196 18.41 -10.77 -1.76
N TYR A 197 17.41 -10.63 -0.89
CA TYR A 197 17.57 -10.30 0.51
C TYR A 197 16.80 -11.28 1.40
N ILE A 198 17.39 -11.58 2.55
CA ILE A 198 16.72 -12.29 3.65
C ILE A 198 16.70 -11.36 4.84
N GLY A 199 15.60 -11.35 5.58
CA GLY A 199 15.40 -10.42 6.67
C GLY A 199 14.54 -10.95 7.79
N ALA A 200 14.49 -10.17 8.86
CA ALA A 200 13.60 -10.38 9.98
C ALA A 200 13.06 -9.02 10.46
N GLY A 201 12.05 -9.05 11.31
CA GLY A 201 11.48 -7.83 11.84
C GLY A 201 10.48 -8.04 12.97
N LEU A 202 9.94 -6.93 13.43
CA LEU A 202 8.92 -6.88 14.47
C LEU A 202 7.74 -6.03 13.98
N SER A 203 6.54 -6.41 14.38
CA SER A 203 5.30 -5.67 14.14
C SER A 203 4.55 -5.55 15.45
N PHE A 204 4.20 -4.33 15.85
CA PHE A 204 3.38 -4.04 17.03
C PHE A 204 2.17 -3.23 16.61
N ASN A 205 0.98 -3.80 16.78
CA ASN A 205 -0.27 -3.16 16.39
C ASN A 205 -1.20 -3.14 17.60
N PHE A 206 -1.53 -1.94 18.06
CA PHE A 206 -2.40 -1.68 19.19
C PHE A 206 -3.64 -0.96 18.70
N TYR A 207 -4.81 -1.39 19.16
CA TYR A 207 -6.11 -0.79 18.88
C TYR A 207 -6.85 -0.58 20.20
N ASP A 208 -7.36 0.64 20.41
CA ASP A 208 -8.05 1.03 21.64
C ASP A 208 -9.24 1.94 21.32
N ASN A 209 -10.06 2.23 22.34
CA ASN A 209 -11.27 3.07 22.24
C ASN A 209 -12.15 2.66 21.05
N ILE A 210 -12.29 1.36 20.81
CA ILE A 210 -13.06 0.85 19.67
C ILE A 210 -14.54 1.04 19.97
N ASP A 211 -15.22 1.89 19.19
CA ASP A 211 -16.65 2.20 19.30
C ASP A 211 -17.10 2.77 20.66
N ASP A 212 -16.19 3.43 21.38
CA ASP A 212 -16.40 3.99 22.73
C ASP A 212 -17.54 5.04 22.85
N ASN A 213 -17.87 5.72 21.77
CA ASN A 213 -18.79 6.88 21.76
C ASN A 213 -20.04 6.66 20.89
N ARG A 214 -20.52 5.42 20.75
CA ARG A 214 -21.74 5.14 19.98
C ARG A 214 -22.99 5.67 20.70
N LYS A 215 -23.74 6.54 20.02
CA LYS A 215 -24.99 7.13 20.53
C LYS A 215 -26.27 6.47 19.98
N ASN A 216 -26.23 5.90 18.78
CA ASN A 216 -27.44 5.60 17.99
C ASN A 216 -27.55 4.14 17.52
N ILE A 217 -26.56 3.29 17.81
CA ILE A 217 -26.51 1.89 17.35
C ILE A 217 -25.95 1.02 18.49
N PRO A 218 -26.65 -0.05 18.90
CA PRO A 218 -26.12 -1.00 19.88
C PRO A 218 -24.77 -1.57 19.42
N VAL A 219 -23.77 -1.59 20.31
CA VAL A 219 -22.42 -2.07 19.98
C VAL A 219 -22.45 -3.55 19.56
N GLU A 220 -23.41 -4.30 20.11
CA GLU A 220 -23.66 -5.73 19.88
C GLU A 220 -24.02 -6.06 18.43
N GLU A 221 -24.50 -5.07 17.66
CA GLU A 221 -24.84 -5.23 16.25
C GLU A 221 -23.62 -5.07 15.32
N THR A 222 -22.51 -4.55 15.82
CA THR A 222 -21.35 -4.24 14.98
C THR A 222 -20.62 -5.49 14.53
N HIS A 223 -20.08 -5.46 13.31
CA HIS A 223 -19.26 -6.55 12.79
C HIS A 223 -18.06 -6.83 13.70
N ASN A 224 -17.36 -5.79 14.17
CA ASN A 224 -16.25 -5.91 15.12
C ASN A 224 -16.67 -6.62 16.40
N TYR A 225 -17.77 -6.23 17.04
CA TYR A 225 -18.22 -6.85 18.29
C TYR A 225 -18.59 -8.32 18.08
N ARG A 226 -19.46 -8.60 17.09
CA ARG A 226 -19.91 -9.97 16.79
C ARG A 226 -18.74 -10.89 16.42
N TYR A 227 -17.77 -10.40 15.66
CA TYR A 227 -16.55 -11.15 15.34
C TYR A 227 -15.68 -11.37 16.58
N SER A 228 -15.46 -10.31 17.37
CA SER A 228 -14.59 -10.35 18.54
C SER A 228 -15.09 -11.34 19.57
N ILE A 229 -16.37 -11.29 19.93
CA ILE A 229 -16.98 -12.25 20.88
C ILE A 229 -16.83 -13.68 20.36
N ARG A 230 -17.13 -13.93 19.08
CA ARG A 230 -17.03 -15.27 18.48
C ARG A 230 -15.60 -15.82 18.47
N LYS A 231 -14.61 -14.95 18.34
CA LYS A 231 -13.19 -15.33 18.26
C LYS A 231 -12.47 -15.20 19.60
N GLY A 232 -13.15 -14.81 20.68
CA GLY A 232 -12.58 -14.69 22.02
C GLY A 232 -11.78 -13.41 22.28
N TYR A 233 -11.98 -12.35 21.50
CA TYR A 233 -11.36 -11.04 21.74
C TYR A 233 -12.25 -10.13 22.60
N TYR A 234 -11.60 -9.30 23.41
CA TYR A 234 -12.26 -8.16 24.01
C TYR A 234 -12.60 -7.12 22.91
N PRO A 235 -13.88 -6.79 22.68
CA PRO A 235 -14.29 -6.06 21.47
C PRO A 235 -13.86 -4.60 21.43
N PHE A 236 -13.49 -4.02 22.58
CA PHE A 236 -13.19 -2.59 22.72
C PHE A 236 -11.70 -2.25 22.63
N LYS A 237 -10.82 -3.26 22.77
CA LYS A 237 -9.36 -3.09 22.77
C LYS A 237 -8.65 -4.41 22.48
N TYR A 238 -7.65 -4.38 21.60
CA TYR A 238 -6.81 -5.54 21.33
C TYR A 238 -5.47 -5.19 20.66
N ASN A 239 -4.54 -6.13 20.77
CA ASN A 239 -3.17 -6.06 20.29
C ASN A 239 -2.86 -7.24 19.38
N ALA A 240 -2.05 -6.98 18.35
CA ALA A 240 -1.62 -7.94 17.36
C ALA A 240 -0.11 -7.82 17.10
N ASN A 241 0.69 -8.28 18.06
CA ASN A 241 2.14 -8.12 18.04
C ASN A 241 2.82 -9.40 17.54
N GLY A 242 3.86 -9.28 16.71
CA GLY A 242 4.48 -10.45 16.09
C GLY A 242 5.87 -10.22 15.50
N ILE A 243 6.52 -11.36 15.25
CA ILE A 243 7.81 -11.47 14.57
C ILE A 243 7.56 -11.68 13.07
N LEU A 244 8.49 -11.18 12.26
CA LEU A 244 8.46 -11.25 10.81
C LEU A 244 9.72 -12.00 10.33
N LEU A 245 9.53 -12.97 9.45
CA LEU A 245 10.60 -13.59 8.66
C LEU A 245 10.37 -13.24 7.20
N ASN A 246 11.38 -12.67 6.56
CA ASN A 246 11.21 -11.97 5.30
C ASN A 246 12.15 -12.53 4.23
N PHE A 247 11.62 -12.69 3.03
CA PHE A 247 12.39 -12.93 1.81
C PHE A 247 12.01 -11.86 0.79
N GLN A 248 13.00 -11.22 0.17
CA GLN A 248 12.76 -10.16 -0.79
C GLN A 248 13.62 -10.34 -2.05
N TYR A 249 13.00 -10.14 -3.20
CA TYR A 249 13.66 -9.92 -4.47
C TYR A 249 13.37 -8.49 -4.94
N ASN A 250 14.39 -7.65 -5.11
CA ASN A 250 14.20 -6.28 -5.57
C ASN A 250 15.23 -5.91 -6.65
N SER A 251 14.75 -5.88 -7.89
CA SER A 251 15.49 -5.47 -9.10
C SER A 251 14.90 -4.21 -9.74
N ARG A 252 14.02 -3.50 -9.03
CA ARG A 252 13.46 -2.23 -9.51
C ARG A 252 14.57 -1.20 -9.71
N ASP A 253 14.45 -0.43 -10.78
CA ASP A 253 15.40 0.66 -11.08
C ASP A 253 15.24 1.86 -10.13
N GLN A 254 14.03 2.07 -9.59
CA GLN A 254 13.77 3.16 -8.65
C GLN A 254 12.58 2.82 -7.72
N PRO A 255 12.70 2.92 -6.38
CA PRO A 255 11.61 2.64 -5.44
C PRO A 255 10.35 3.50 -5.58
N ASN A 256 10.45 4.80 -5.92
CA ASN A 256 9.28 5.70 -5.97
C ASN A 256 8.47 5.63 -7.27
N ARG A 257 9.15 5.35 -8.39
CA ARG A 257 8.56 5.26 -9.73
C ARG A 257 9.47 4.38 -10.60
N ALA A 258 9.22 3.08 -10.52
CA ALA A 258 9.93 2.10 -11.32
C ALA A 258 9.44 2.12 -12.77
N PHE A 259 10.39 2.03 -13.71
CA PHE A 259 10.10 1.82 -15.12
C PHE A 259 10.30 0.36 -15.53
N LYS A 260 11.19 -0.34 -14.82
CA LYS A 260 11.50 -1.75 -15.08
C LYS A 260 11.90 -2.49 -13.81
N GLY A 261 11.86 -3.81 -13.90
CA GLY A 261 12.32 -4.71 -12.84
C GLY A 261 11.18 -5.37 -12.08
N ILE A 262 11.52 -6.06 -11.01
CA ILE A 262 10.59 -6.82 -10.17
C ILE A 262 10.82 -6.42 -8.71
N TYR A 263 9.73 -6.37 -7.97
CA TYR A 263 9.73 -6.39 -6.51
C TYR A 263 8.88 -7.56 -6.04
N ALA A 264 9.45 -8.48 -5.26
CA ALA A 264 8.74 -9.54 -4.59
C ALA A 264 9.12 -9.54 -3.12
N ASP A 265 8.15 -9.62 -2.22
CA ASP A 265 8.36 -9.64 -0.77
C ASP A 265 7.41 -10.68 -0.16
N ILE A 266 7.99 -11.70 0.46
CA ILE A 266 7.26 -12.77 1.15
C ILE A 266 7.59 -12.66 2.62
N ILE A 267 6.56 -12.53 3.45
CA ILE A 267 6.68 -12.33 4.89
C ILE A 267 5.86 -13.39 5.61
N LEU A 268 6.51 -14.22 6.40
CA LEU A 268 5.85 -15.03 7.40
C LEU A 268 5.78 -14.23 8.69
N ARG A 269 4.57 -13.86 9.11
CA ARG A 269 4.33 -13.16 10.36
C ARG A 269 3.74 -14.12 11.39
N THR A 270 4.35 -14.17 12.57
CA THR A 270 3.81 -14.92 13.70
C THR A 270 3.43 -13.97 14.83
N ASN A 271 2.15 -13.85 15.13
CA ASN A 271 1.69 -13.11 16.30
C ASN A 271 1.87 -13.97 17.56
N GLN A 272 2.40 -13.38 18.63
CA GLN A 272 2.84 -14.12 19.82
C GLN A 272 2.32 -13.48 21.11
N GLY A 273 1.76 -14.30 22.00
CA GLY A 273 1.27 -13.87 23.31
C GLY A 273 2.34 -13.23 24.20
N TRP A 274 3.57 -13.75 24.17
CA TRP A 274 4.69 -13.19 24.94
C TRP A 274 5.17 -11.82 24.43
N LEU A 275 4.80 -11.43 23.20
CA LEU A 275 4.98 -10.08 22.68
C LEU A 275 3.77 -9.16 22.98
N GLY A 276 2.81 -9.63 23.78
CA GLY A 276 1.59 -8.89 24.14
C GLY A 276 0.48 -8.94 23.10
N SER A 277 0.52 -9.89 22.13
CA SER A 277 -0.62 -10.18 21.27
C SER A 277 -1.72 -10.88 22.08
N ASN A 278 -3.00 -10.54 21.88
CA ASN A 278 -4.07 -11.23 22.60
C ASN A 278 -4.13 -12.73 22.25
N HIS A 279 -4.01 -13.05 20.96
CA HIS A 279 -4.04 -14.42 20.44
C HIS A 279 -2.82 -14.67 19.56
N ASN A 280 -2.43 -15.94 19.45
CA ASN A 280 -1.41 -16.39 18.50
C ASN A 280 -2.02 -16.53 17.10
N ALA A 281 -1.22 -16.21 16.08
CA ALA A 281 -1.62 -16.35 14.68
C ALA A 281 -0.40 -16.52 13.79
N VAL A 282 -0.57 -17.23 12.67
CA VAL A 282 0.44 -17.32 11.61
C VAL A 282 -0.16 -16.78 10.33
N GLN A 283 0.49 -15.78 9.74
CA GLN A 283 0.08 -15.13 8.50
C GLN A 283 1.18 -15.25 7.45
N LEU A 284 0.79 -15.50 6.20
CA LEU A 284 1.67 -15.38 5.04
C LEU A 284 1.26 -14.16 4.22
N LYS A 285 2.12 -13.14 4.17
CA LYS A 285 1.96 -12.00 3.27
C LYS A 285 2.83 -12.20 2.06
N ALA A 286 2.28 -11.96 0.88
CA ALA A 286 2.98 -12.05 -0.38
C ALA A 286 2.68 -10.80 -1.20
N GLU A 287 3.73 -10.17 -1.70
CA GLU A 287 3.64 -9.03 -2.60
C GLU A 287 4.53 -9.29 -3.80
N PHE A 288 4.01 -9.02 -5.00
CA PHE A 288 4.74 -9.12 -6.25
C PHE A 288 4.37 -7.95 -7.15
N ARG A 289 5.35 -7.21 -7.62
CA ARG A 289 5.21 -6.10 -8.57
C ARG A 289 6.18 -6.32 -9.73
N LYS A 290 5.70 -6.14 -10.96
CA LYS A 290 6.51 -6.24 -12.17
C LYS A 290 6.25 -5.03 -13.04
N TYR A 291 7.32 -4.48 -13.62
CA TYR A 291 7.28 -3.29 -14.48
C TYR A 291 7.98 -3.61 -15.80
N TRP A 292 7.30 -3.26 -16.89
CA TRP A 292 7.80 -3.36 -18.25
C TRP A 292 7.76 -1.99 -18.90
N SER A 293 8.95 -1.48 -19.22
CA SER A 293 9.10 -0.34 -20.12
C SER A 293 8.73 -0.79 -21.53
N LEU A 294 7.71 -0.19 -22.13
CA LEU A 294 7.19 -0.54 -23.45
C LEU A 294 7.87 0.22 -24.60
N SER A 295 8.73 1.19 -24.27
CA SER A 295 9.50 1.95 -25.24
C SER A 295 10.93 2.14 -24.75
N ASP A 296 11.89 2.01 -25.66
CA ASP A 296 13.30 2.29 -25.39
C ASP A 296 13.60 3.79 -25.43
N THR A 297 12.88 4.55 -26.24
CA THR A 297 13.03 6.02 -26.35
C THR A 297 12.30 6.75 -25.23
N ASP A 298 11.17 6.20 -24.79
CA ASP A 298 10.30 6.78 -23.77
C ASP A 298 10.02 5.75 -22.67
N PRO A 299 11.00 5.47 -21.79
CA PRO A 299 10.90 4.41 -20.80
C PRO A 299 9.82 4.64 -19.71
N GLU A 300 9.20 5.83 -19.73
CA GLU A 300 8.05 6.18 -18.90
C GLU A 300 6.74 5.55 -19.38
N ASN A 301 6.70 5.00 -20.60
CA ASN A 301 5.61 4.14 -21.05
C ASN A 301 5.76 2.79 -20.36
N VAL A 302 4.99 2.57 -19.30
CA VAL A 302 5.17 1.43 -18.41
C VAL A 302 3.87 0.66 -18.29
N PHE A 303 3.93 -0.63 -18.60
CA PHE A 303 2.94 -1.57 -18.09
C PHE A 303 3.42 -2.12 -16.75
N ALA A 304 2.55 -2.10 -15.74
CA ALA A 304 2.85 -2.57 -14.41
C ALA A 304 1.77 -3.57 -13.95
N PHE A 305 2.21 -4.58 -13.22
CA PHE A 305 1.34 -5.55 -12.56
C PHE A 305 1.68 -5.63 -11.08
N TRP A 306 0.66 -5.67 -10.22
CA TRP A 306 0.78 -5.78 -8.77
C TRP A 306 -0.15 -6.87 -8.26
N HIS A 307 0.42 -7.85 -7.58
CA HIS A 307 -0.27 -8.83 -6.76
C HIS A 307 0.05 -8.57 -5.29
N TRP A 308 -0.99 -8.53 -4.46
CA TRP A 308 -0.86 -8.47 -3.01
C TRP A 308 -1.79 -9.46 -2.36
N ALA A 309 -1.30 -10.22 -1.39
CA ALA A 309 -2.09 -11.19 -0.67
C ALA A 309 -1.66 -11.31 0.79
N ASN A 310 -2.63 -11.62 1.65
CA ASN A 310 -2.37 -12.02 3.02
C ASN A 310 -3.28 -13.19 3.38
N TYR A 311 -2.69 -14.27 3.89
CA TYR A 311 -3.37 -15.51 4.24
C TYR A 311 -3.18 -15.81 5.73
N LEU A 312 -4.26 -15.92 6.48
CA LEU A 312 -4.24 -16.53 7.81
C LEU A 312 -4.08 -18.05 7.67
N LEU A 313 -2.91 -18.57 8.06
CA LEU A 313 -2.58 -20.00 8.00
C LEU A 313 -3.06 -20.75 9.24
N SER A 314 -2.97 -20.12 10.42
CA SER A 314 -3.44 -20.69 11.69
C SER A 314 -3.73 -19.62 12.74
N GLY A 315 -4.51 -20.00 13.76
CA GLY A 315 -4.91 -19.10 14.85
C GLY A 315 -6.02 -18.12 14.46
N SER A 316 -6.00 -16.93 15.05
CA SER A 316 -6.98 -15.87 14.78
C SER A 316 -6.34 -14.49 14.86
N LEU A 317 -6.88 -13.54 14.10
CA LEU A 317 -6.54 -12.12 14.19
C LEU A 317 -7.72 -11.36 14.77
N PRO A 318 -7.48 -10.28 15.55
CA PRO A 318 -8.55 -9.39 15.93
C PRO A 318 -9.09 -8.63 14.70
N TYR A 319 -10.32 -8.14 14.80
CA TYR A 319 -11.09 -7.70 13.64
C TYR A 319 -10.41 -6.59 12.81
N LEU A 320 -9.90 -5.53 13.45
CA LEU A 320 -9.23 -4.41 12.76
C LEU A 320 -7.83 -4.76 12.22
N GLU A 321 -7.31 -5.95 12.51
CA GLU A 321 -6.04 -6.46 11.97
C GLU A 321 -6.24 -7.35 10.73
N LEU A 322 -7.49 -7.72 10.42
CA LEU A 322 -7.78 -8.51 9.24
C LEU A 322 -7.32 -7.79 7.97
N PRO A 323 -6.65 -8.48 7.03
CA PRO A 323 -6.29 -7.87 5.76
C PRO A 323 -7.53 -7.51 4.94
N GLY A 324 -7.39 -6.47 4.12
CA GLY A 324 -8.45 -5.93 3.31
C GLY A 324 -8.01 -4.80 2.40
N THR A 325 -8.97 -4.16 1.75
CA THR A 325 -8.77 -2.94 0.95
C THR A 325 -7.97 -1.89 1.74
N ALA A 326 -6.93 -1.33 1.12
CA ALA A 326 -5.96 -0.38 1.71
C ALA A 326 -5.19 -0.87 2.97
N SER A 327 -5.00 -2.19 3.13
CA SER A 327 -4.21 -2.76 4.25
C SER A 327 -2.71 -2.97 3.96
N ASP A 328 -2.26 -2.66 2.74
CA ASP A 328 -0.82 -2.65 2.41
C ASP A 328 -0.07 -1.53 3.16
N ALA A 329 1.27 -1.56 3.13
CA ALA A 329 2.10 -0.62 3.86
C ALA A 329 1.84 0.86 3.52
N TYR A 330 1.35 1.15 2.31
CA TYR A 330 1.08 2.50 1.83
C TYR A 330 -0.41 2.85 1.76
N GLY A 331 -1.32 1.90 2.04
CA GLY A 331 -2.76 2.10 1.96
C GLY A 331 -3.25 2.42 0.54
N ARG A 332 -2.67 1.73 -0.45
CA ARG A 332 -2.84 1.97 -1.89
C ARG A 332 -3.61 0.89 -2.63
N ILE A 333 -3.69 -0.34 -2.10
CA ILE A 333 -4.47 -1.40 -2.74
C ILE A 333 -5.96 -1.07 -2.71
N GLY A 334 -6.64 -1.38 -3.81
CA GLY A 334 -8.10 -1.30 -3.90
C GLY A 334 -8.64 0.07 -4.26
N ARG A 335 -7.96 0.76 -5.18
CA ARG A 335 -8.48 1.99 -5.79
C ARG A 335 -9.89 1.75 -6.32
N ALA A 336 -10.75 2.75 -6.17
CA ALA A 336 -12.21 2.70 -6.30
C ALA A 336 -12.98 2.32 -5.04
N PHE A 337 -12.34 1.75 -4.02
CA PHE A 337 -13.01 1.31 -2.80
C PHE A 337 -12.49 2.07 -1.56
N ILE A 338 -13.33 2.18 -0.55
CA ILE A 338 -12.96 2.76 0.74
C ILE A 338 -12.09 1.78 1.54
N ILE A 339 -11.30 2.29 2.49
CA ILE A 339 -10.48 1.46 3.38
C ILE A 339 -11.34 0.40 4.08
N GLY A 340 -10.88 -0.85 4.02
CA GLY A 340 -11.57 -1.98 4.63
C GLY A 340 -12.91 -2.35 3.97
N ARG A 341 -13.23 -1.84 2.77
CA ARG A 341 -14.45 -2.20 2.04
C ARG A 341 -14.63 -3.70 1.94
N PHE A 342 -13.59 -4.39 1.51
CA PHE A 342 -13.50 -5.84 1.53
C PHE A 342 -12.40 -6.23 2.50
N LYS A 343 -12.69 -7.15 3.40
CA LYS A 343 -11.73 -7.65 4.39
C LYS A 343 -12.05 -9.08 4.76
N GLY A 344 -11.06 -9.79 5.28
CA GLY A 344 -11.27 -11.17 5.70
C GLY A 344 -10.01 -11.80 6.27
N PRO A 345 -10.13 -12.96 6.93
CA PRO A 345 -8.96 -13.73 7.38
C PRO A 345 -7.96 -14.06 6.27
N SER A 346 -8.41 -14.14 5.03
CA SER A 346 -7.55 -14.17 3.85
C SER A 346 -8.08 -13.23 2.79
N PHE A 347 -7.16 -12.52 2.13
CA PHE A 347 -7.46 -11.48 1.16
C PHE A 347 -6.44 -11.48 0.03
N VAL A 348 -6.91 -11.26 -1.19
CA VAL A 348 -6.09 -11.16 -2.40
C VAL A 348 -6.52 -9.96 -3.23
N TYR A 349 -5.53 -9.27 -3.77
CA TYR A 349 -5.64 -8.12 -4.65
C TYR A 349 -4.74 -8.31 -5.86
N ASN A 350 -5.24 -7.93 -7.03
CA ASN A 350 -4.43 -7.80 -8.24
C ASN A 350 -4.77 -6.49 -8.93
N GLU A 351 -3.77 -5.83 -9.50
CA GLU A 351 -3.95 -4.63 -10.31
C GLU A 351 -2.99 -4.59 -11.48
N ALA A 352 -3.50 -4.19 -12.64
CA ALA A 352 -2.72 -3.86 -13.82
C ALA A 352 -2.85 -2.37 -14.11
N GLU A 353 -1.74 -1.70 -14.38
CA GLU A 353 -1.68 -0.27 -14.66
C GLU A 353 -0.84 0.01 -15.90
N TYR A 354 -1.32 0.90 -16.76
CA TYR A 354 -0.56 1.46 -17.86
C TYR A 354 -0.30 2.94 -17.60
N ARG A 355 0.98 3.33 -17.67
CA ARG A 355 1.48 4.69 -17.47
C ARG A 355 2.04 5.22 -18.78
N PHE A 356 1.76 6.48 -19.09
CA PHE A 356 2.22 7.10 -20.33
C PHE A 356 2.46 8.61 -20.14
N PRO A 357 3.51 9.20 -20.74
CA PRO A 357 3.73 10.64 -20.68
C PRO A 357 2.69 11.40 -21.53
N LEU A 358 2.16 12.51 -21.01
CA LEU A 358 1.24 13.39 -21.74
C LEU A 358 1.97 14.59 -22.35
N THR A 359 2.97 15.13 -21.66
CA THR A 359 3.76 16.27 -22.14
C THR A 359 5.15 15.85 -22.60
N LYS A 360 5.71 16.56 -23.59
CA LYS A 360 7.07 16.30 -24.11
C LYS A 360 8.15 16.43 -23.03
N ASN A 361 7.97 17.38 -22.11
CA ASN A 361 8.87 17.61 -20.97
C ASN A 361 8.61 16.69 -19.76
N LYS A 362 7.69 15.71 -19.90
CA LYS A 362 7.35 14.69 -18.91
C LYS A 362 6.81 15.21 -17.57
N LEU A 363 6.51 16.50 -17.48
CA LEU A 363 5.92 17.12 -16.31
C LEU A 363 4.56 16.50 -15.97
N LEU A 364 3.74 16.24 -16.99
CA LEU A 364 2.43 15.61 -16.82
C LEU A 364 2.42 14.25 -17.52
N SER A 365 1.95 13.23 -16.81
CA SER A 365 1.73 11.87 -17.32
C SER A 365 0.32 11.39 -16.97
N GLY A 366 -0.19 10.44 -17.73
CA GLY A 366 -1.46 9.76 -17.50
C GLY A 366 -1.26 8.33 -17.01
N VAL A 367 -2.27 7.82 -16.31
CA VAL A 367 -2.38 6.41 -15.95
C VAL A 367 -3.79 5.90 -16.23
N THR A 368 -3.91 4.62 -16.56
CA THR A 368 -5.17 3.87 -16.51
C THR A 368 -4.92 2.52 -15.85
N PHE A 369 -5.90 2.01 -15.12
CA PHE A 369 -5.73 0.80 -14.33
C PHE A 369 -7.04 0.03 -14.15
N VAL A 370 -6.88 -1.26 -13.88
CA VAL A 370 -7.95 -2.16 -13.44
C VAL A 370 -7.44 -3.02 -12.29
N ASN A 371 -8.26 -3.19 -11.25
CA ASN A 371 -7.98 -4.06 -10.12
C ASN A 371 -9.13 -5.01 -9.84
N ILE A 372 -8.82 -6.07 -9.08
CA ILE A 372 -9.77 -7.05 -8.58
C ILE A 372 -9.40 -7.48 -7.16
N GLU A 373 -10.41 -7.61 -6.30
CA GLU A 373 -10.25 -8.03 -4.90
C GLU A 373 -11.06 -9.29 -4.58
N SER A 374 -10.55 -10.13 -3.68
CA SER A 374 -11.28 -11.28 -3.14
C SER A 374 -10.95 -11.48 -1.66
N ALA A 375 -11.96 -11.75 -0.85
CA ALA A 375 -11.81 -11.95 0.59
C ALA A 375 -12.72 -13.10 1.07
N ASN A 376 -12.26 -13.84 2.08
CA ASN A 376 -13.08 -14.88 2.72
C ASN A 376 -13.70 -14.40 4.05
N ASN A 377 -14.65 -15.16 4.58
CA ASN A 377 -15.22 -14.91 5.91
C ASN A 377 -15.09 -16.10 6.88
N GLN A 378 -14.34 -17.14 6.49
CA GLN A 378 -14.21 -18.42 7.21
C GLN A 378 -15.55 -19.12 7.54
N ARG A 379 -16.62 -18.81 6.80
CA ARG A 379 -17.92 -19.48 6.88
C ARG A 379 -18.34 -19.94 5.49
N ASP A 380 -19.25 -19.22 4.86
CA ASP A 380 -19.87 -19.48 3.57
C ASP A 380 -19.11 -18.85 2.39
N ILE A 381 -18.29 -17.82 2.62
CA ILE A 381 -17.49 -17.18 1.59
C ILE A 381 -16.07 -17.73 1.63
N LYS A 382 -15.74 -18.54 0.61
CA LYS A 382 -14.38 -19.02 0.34
C LYS A 382 -13.60 -17.97 -0.45
N LEU A 383 -12.30 -17.92 -0.25
CA LEU A 383 -11.41 -17.07 -1.05
C LEU A 383 -11.53 -17.45 -2.53
N PHE A 384 -11.50 -16.46 -3.42
CA PHE A 384 -11.68 -16.60 -4.88
C PHE A 384 -13.09 -16.98 -5.35
N ARG A 385 -14.06 -17.11 -4.43
CA ARG A 385 -15.46 -17.36 -4.80
C ARG A 385 -16.08 -16.15 -5.49
N TYR A 386 -15.79 -14.96 -4.99
CA TYR A 386 -16.28 -13.69 -5.53
C TYR A 386 -15.11 -12.74 -5.75
N TRP A 387 -15.13 -12.07 -6.90
CA TRP A 387 -14.14 -11.09 -7.33
C TRP A 387 -14.82 -9.73 -7.50
N GLU A 388 -14.22 -8.70 -6.91
CA GLU A 388 -14.77 -7.36 -6.89
C GLU A 388 -13.89 -6.43 -7.73
N PRO A 389 -14.33 -6.04 -8.94
CA PRO A 389 -13.52 -5.27 -9.85
C PRO A 389 -13.61 -3.76 -9.58
N GLY A 390 -12.48 -3.08 -9.75
CA GLY A 390 -12.34 -1.63 -9.82
C GLY A 390 -11.57 -1.21 -11.08
N ALA A 391 -11.85 -0.04 -11.61
CA ALA A 391 -11.14 0.52 -12.74
C ALA A 391 -11.06 2.05 -12.65
N GLY A 392 -10.05 2.64 -13.26
CA GLY A 392 -9.89 4.08 -13.23
C GLY A 392 -8.83 4.63 -14.17
N PHE A 393 -8.67 5.93 -14.09
CA PHE A 393 -7.66 6.69 -14.77
C PHE A 393 -7.18 7.83 -13.88
N GLY A 394 -6.03 8.40 -14.20
CA GLY A 394 -5.48 9.48 -13.40
C GLY A 394 -4.36 10.25 -14.07
N LEU A 395 -3.99 11.33 -13.40
CA LEU A 395 -2.89 12.21 -13.78
C LEU A 395 -1.75 12.10 -12.77
N ARG A 396 -0.53 12.29 -13.28
CA ARG A 396 0.71 12.31 -12.52
C ARG A 396 1.44 13.60 -12.83
N LEU A 397 1.61 14.45 -11.82
CA LEU A 397 2.43 15.65 -11.91
C LEU A 397 3.81 15.35 -11.34
N LEU A 398 4.85 15.41 -12.18
CA LEU A 398 6.24 15.18 -11.78
C LEU A 398 6.69 16.29 -10.85
N PHE A 399 6.86 15.94 -9.59
CA PHE A 399 7.16 16.91 -8.54
C PHE A 399 8.66 17.08 -8.33
N ASN A 400 9.41 15.97 -8.33
CA ASN A 400 10.87 15.99 -8.23
C ASN A 400 11.45 14.92 -9.15
N LYS A 401 12.19 15.35 -10.18
CA LYS A 401 12.75 14.43 -11.18
C LYS A 401 13.86 13.53 -10.65
N TYR A 402 14.60 13.97 -9.62
CA TYR A 402 15.71 13.21 -9.06
C TYR A 402 15.25 12.04 -8.17
N THR A 403 14.17 12.24 -7.42
CA THR A 403 13.53 11.17 -6.63
C THR A 403 12.43 10.44 -7.39
N ARG A 404 12.13 10.89 -8.62
CA ARG A 404 10.97 10.49 -9.45
C ARG A 404 9.65 10.52 -8.67
N SER A 405 9.48 11.53 -7.84
CA SER A 405 8.27 11.69 -7.01
C SER A 405 7.17 12.37 -7.82
N ASN A 406 5.98 11.75 -7.82
CA ASN A 406 4.79 12.24 -8.51
C ASN A 406 3.70 12.64 -7.52
N MET A 407 2.95 13.70 -7.83
CA MET A 407 1.62 13.89 -7.24
C MET A 407 0.59 13.17 -8.10
N CYS A 408 -0.23 12.33 -7.47
CA CYS A 408 -1.17 11.43 -8.11
C CYS A 408 -2.61 11.91 -7.91
N PHE A 409 -3.36 11.96 -8.99
CA PHE A 409 -4.77 12.35 -9.04
C PHE A 409 -5.54 11.27 -9.79
N ASP A 410 -6.18 10.35 -9.08
CA ASP A 410 -6.91 9.23 -9.69
C ASP A 410 -8.42 9.42 -9.52
N TYR A 411 -9.18 9.13 -10.57
CA TYR A 411 -10.61 8.88 -10.49
C TYR A 411 -10.85 7.40 -10.76
N ALA A 412 -11.61 6.74 -9.90
CA ALA A 412 -11.85 5.31 -10.01
C ALA A 412 -13.30 4.97 -9.67
N ARG A 413 -13.80 3.89 -10.29
CA ARG A 413 -15.13 3.33 -10.10
C ARG A 413 -15.02 1.81 -9.97
N GLY A 414 -15.82 1.24 -9.07
CA GLY A 414 -15.82 -0.19 -8.77
C GLY A 414 -17.23 -0.74 -8.60
N SER A 415 -17.31 -2.00 -8.16
CA SER A 415 -18.58 -2.64 -7.84
C SER A 415 -19.34 -1.91 -6.73
N TYR A 416 -20.63 -2.23 -6.58
CA TYR A 416 -21.53 -1.61 -5.59
C TYR A 416 -21.69 -0.09 -5.71
N GLY A 417 -21.49 0.46 -6.91
CA GLY A 417 -21.61 1.91 -7.14
C GLY A 417 -20.47 2.73 -6.55
N SER A 418 -19.42 2.07 -6.03
CA SER A 418 -18.27 2.73 -5.43
C SER A 418 -17.54 3.59 -6.47
N ASN A 419 -17.26 4.84 -6.12
CA ASN A 419 -16.49 5.76 -6.94
C ASN A 419 -15.86 6.86 -6.08
N GLY A 420 -14.78 7.47 -6.57
CA GLY A 420 -14.14 8.57 -5.85
C GLY A 420 -12.88 9.09 -6.50
N PHE A 421 -12.44 10.24 -5.99
CA PHE A 421 -11.14 10.82 -6.29
C PHE A 421 -10.12 10.42 -5.22
N PHE A 422 -8.93 10.02 -5.66
CA PHE A 422 -7.84 9.59 -4.80
C PHE A 422 -6.62 10.47 -5.07
N LEU A 423 -6.09 11.05 -3.99
CA LEU A 423 -4.91 11.90 -4.02
C LEU A 423 -3.78 11.19 -3.29
N GLY A 424 -2.58 11.24 -3.85
CA GLY A 424 -1.44 10.54 -3.26
C GLY A 424 -0.09 11.10 -3.69
N LEU A 425 0.92 10.90 -2.84
CA LEU A 425 2.31 11.18 -3.17
C LEU A 425 3.03 9.90 -3.59
N ASN A 426 3.84 9.98 -4.64
CA ASN A 426 4.46 8.86 -5.36
C ASN A 426 3.43 7.91 -5.99
N GLU A 427 3.92 7.07 -6.90
CA GLU A 427 3.10 6.10 -7.62
C GLU A 427 2.37 5.14 -6.68
N VAL A 428 1.28 4.57 -7.19
CA VAL A 428 0.49 3.55 -6.48
C VAL A 428 1.27 2.24 -6.36
N PHE A 429 2.01 1.88 -7.42
CA PHE A 429 2.91 0.72 -7.48
C PHE A 429 4.35 1.11 -7.24
#